data_AF-A0A7X9B8T4-F1
#
_entry.id   AF-A0A7X9B8T4-F1
#
_cell.length_a   1.000
_cell.length_b   1.000
_cell.length_c   1.000
_cell.angle_alpha   90.00
_cell.angle_beta   90.00
_cell.angle_gamma   90.00
#
_symmetry.space_group_name_H-M   'P 1'
#
loop_
_entity.id
_entity.type
_entity.pdbx_description
1 polymer ?
#
loop_
_entity_poly.entity_id
_entity_poly.type
_entity_poly.pdbx_seq_one_letter_code
_entity_poly.pdbx_strand_id
1 'polypeptide(L)'
;MVIDNNIIKKKYFLLFIVILFILGTLVVFHLKTLPTTSNFTNLQDSDGDVYNTIEVVENNNFVIKNMSESDVSWIITSSEKDDGNIETSSYTLSDTLNNVIESGTIKSDLSTTIELKKGVYELYAYCNDGSSISIDYKLNKSNKY
;
A
#
# COMPACT_ATOMS: atom_id res chain seq x y z
N MET A 1 -36.77 -55.67 -4.43
CA MET A 1 -36.61 -54.22 -4.71
C MET A 1 -35.16 -54.01 -5.12
N VAL A 2 -34.87 -54.01 -6.43
CA VAL A 2 -33.52 -53.80 -6.95
C VAL A 2 -33.26 -52.30 -6.82
N ILE A 3 -32.46 -51.90 -5.84
CA ILE A 3 -32.06 -50.52 -5.70
C ILE A 3 -31.10 -50.23 -6.86
N ASP A 4 -31.55 -49.37 -7.77
CA ASP A 4 -30.85 -49.07 -9.00
C ASP A 4 -29.53 -48.35 -8.69
N ASN A 5 -28.42 -49.09 -8.76
CA ASN A 5 -27.07 -48.62 -8.41
C ASN A 5 -26.67 -47.33 -9.16
N ASN A 6 -27.31 -47.05 -10.30
CA ASN A 6 -27.12 -45.82 -11.06
C ASN A 6 -27.68 -44.57 -10.38
N ILE A 7 -28.78 -44.68 -9.63
CA ILE A 7 -29.39 -43.55 -8.91
C ILE A 7 -28.51 -43.17 -7.72
N ILE A 8 -27.95 -44.17 -7.04
CA ILE A 8 -27.03 -43.97 -5.91
C ILE A 8 -25.73 -43.28 -6.40
N LYS A 9 -25.12 -43.76 -7.49
CA LYS A 9 -23.91 -43.16 -8.05
C LYS A 9 -24.13 -41.70 -8.50
N LYS A 10 -25.26 -41.38 -9.13
CA LYS A 10 -25.59 -40.00 -9.53
C LYS A 10 -25.74 -39.05 -8.34
N LYS A 11 -26.33 -39.50 -7.23
CA LYS A 11 -26.47 -38.68 -6.01
C LYS A 11 -25.12 -38.37 -5.36
N TYR A 12 -24.23 -39.36 -5.26
CA TYR A 12 -22.88 -39.14 -4.72
C TYR A 12 -22.00 -38.29 -5.64
N PHE A 13 -22.16 -38.42 -6.97
CA PHE A 13 -21.47 -37.57 -7.93
C PHE A 13 -21.90 -36.11 -7.82
N LEU A 14 -23.20 -35.83 -7.65
CA LEU A 14 -23.69 -34.47 -7.44
C LEU A 14 -23.19 -33.87 -6.13
N LEU A 15 -23.20 -34.67 -5.05
CA LEU A 15 -22.68 -34.24 -3.74
C LEU A 15 -21.19 -33.88 -3.81
N PHE A 16 -20.40 -34.65 -4.55
CA PHE A 16 -18.97 -34.39 -4.76
C PHE A 16 -18.72 -33.05 -5.47
N ILE A 17 -19.52 -32.72 -6.49
CA ILE A 17 -19.43 -31.43 -7.21
C ILE A 17 -19.77 -30.26 -6.27
N VAL A 18 -20.81 -30.39 -5.44
CA VAL A 18 -21.21 -29.35 -4.49
C VAL A 18 -20.10 -29.11 -3.46
N ILE A 19 -19.46 -30.16 -2.94
CA ILE A 19 -18.35 -30.04 -2.00
C ILE A 19 -17.15 -29.34 -2.64
N LEU A 20 -16.79 -29.68 -3.89
CA LEU A 20 -15.73 -29.00 -4.63
C LEU A 20 -16.04 -27.51 -4.84
N PHE A 21 -17.29 -27.17 -5.11
CA PHE A 21 -17.71 -25.79 -5.30
C PHE A 21 -17.59 -24.99 -3.99
N ILE A 22 -17.99 -25.57 -2.86
CA ILE A 22 -17.87 -24.94 -1.53
C ILE A 22 -16.40 -24.81 -1.11
N LEU A 23 -15.57 -25.83 -1.35
CA LEU A 23 -14.13 -25.73 -1.08
C LEU A 23 -13.47 -24.66 -1.93
N GLY A 24 -13.79 -24.60 -3.23
CA GLY A 24 -13.26 -23.60 -4.15
C GLY A 24 -13.62 -22.18 -3.73
N THR A 25 -14.87 -21.93 -3.33
CA THR A 25 -15.29 -20.59 -2.86
C THR A 25 -14.66 -20.22 -1.52
N LEU A 26 -14.49 -21.18 -0.61
CA LEU A 26 -13.81 -20.97 0.67
C LEU A 26 -12.33 -20.61 0.48
N VAL A 27 -11.64 -21.27 -0.45
CA VAL A 27 -10.23 -21.00 -0.77
C VAL A 27 -10.06 -19.62 -1.40
N VAL A 28 -10.94 -19.25 -2.34
CA VAL A 28 -10.93 -17.90 -2.96
C VAL A 28 -11.25 -16.81 -1.94
N PHE A 29 -12.17 -17.08 -1.01
CA PHE A 29 -12.49 -16.16 0.07
C PHE A 29 -11.29 -15.98 1.01
N HIS A 30 -10.63 -17.07 1.43
CA HIS A 30 -9.43 -17.01 2.26
C HIS A 30 -8.28 -16.25 1.59
N LEU A 31 -8.06 -16.46 0.29
CA LEU A 31 -7.04 -15.72 -0.48
C LEU A 31 -7.31 -14.22 -0.56
N LYS A 32 -8.58 -13.80 -0.64
CA LYS A 32 -8.97 -12.38 -0.62
C LYS A 32 -8.90 -11.75 0.76
N THR A 33 -8.95 -12.56 1.83
CA THR A 33 -8.92 -12.07 3.21
C THR A 33 -7.56 -12.24 3.89
N LEU A 34 -6.52 -12.72 3.19
CA LEU A 34 -5.18 -12.69 3.77
C LEU A 34 -4.86 -11.23 4.11
N PRO A 35 -4.64 -10.88 5.39
CA PRO A 35 -4.16 -9.56 5.73
C PRO A 35 -2.81 -9.43 5.04
N THR A 36 -2.70 -8.49 4.10
CA THR A 36 -1.40 -7.97 3.68
C THR A 36 -0.75 -7.45 4.94
N THR A 37 0.13 -8.24 5.53
CA THR A 37 1.01 -7.82 6.60
C THR A 37 1.76 -6.62 6.06
N SER A 38 1.39 -5.45 6.55
CA SER A 38 1.97 -4.16 6.19
C SER A 38 3.37 -4.11 6.78
N ASN A 39 4.31 -4.74 6.10
CA ASN A 39 5.72 -4.65 6.42
C ASN A 39 6.17 -3.23 6.09
N PHE A 40 6.93 -2.62 7.00
CA PHE A 40 7.57 -1.36 6.69
C PHE A 40 8.54 -1.57 5.52
N THR A 41 8.45 -0.68 4.55
CA THR A 41 9.47 -0.54 3.51
C THR A 41 10.47 0.48 4.01
N ASN A 42 11.73 0.06 4.05
CA ASN A 42 12.83 0.89 4.50
C ASN A 42 13.51 1.55 3.29
N LEU A 43 13.72 2.86 3.37
CA LEU A 43 14.46 3.65 2.39
C LEU A 43 15.65 4.30 3.10
N GLN A 44 16.85 4.11 2.55
CA GLN A 44 18.09 4.61 3.11
C GLN A 44 18.97 5.18 2.01
N ASP A 45 19.61 6.32 2.28
CA ASP A 45 20.71 6.83 1.48
C ASP A 45 21.74 7.55 2.36
N SER A 46 22.98 7.53 1.88
CA SER A 46 24.15 8.11 2.53
C SER A 46 24.37 9.58 2.19
N ASP A 47 23.82 10.06 1.08
CA ASP A 47 23.90 11.47 0.65
C ASP A 47 22.80 12.35 1.27
N GLY A 48 21.85 11.73 1.95
CA GLY A 48 20.88 12.41 2.80
C GLY A 48 19.54 12.66 2.13
N ASP A 49 19.23 12.04 0.99
CA ASP A 49 17.88 12.06 0.41
C ASP A 49 17.44 10.70 -0.14
N VAL A 50 16.13 10.48 -0.16
CA VAL A 50 15.51 9.29 -0.75
C VAL A 50 14.28 9.68 -1.55
N TYR A 51 14.05 8.90 -2.62
CA TYR A 51 12.85 8.98 -3.44
C TYR A 51 12.20 7.61 -3.58
N ASN A 52 10.88 7.57 -3.54
CA ASN A 52 10.14 6.36 -3.85
C ASN A 52 8.72 6.63 -4.36
N THR A 53 8.21 5.74 -5.21
CA THR A 53 6.82 5.76 -5.68
C THR A 53 5.97 4.79 -4.87
N ILE A 54 4.78 5.21 -4.47
CA ILE A 54 3.86 4.47 -3.62
C ILE A 54 2.52 4.33 -4.33
N GLU A 55 2.11 3.09 -4.60
CA GLU A 55 0.76 2.79 -5.09
C GLU A 55 -0.18 2.47 -3.92
N VAL A 56 -1.27 3.24 -3.82
CA VAL A 56 -2.30 3.09 -2.80
C VAL A 56 -3.54 2.49 -3.48
N VAL A 57 -3.80 1.21 -3.24
CA VAL A 57 -4.87 0.45 -3.94
C VAL A 57 -6.28 0.71 -3.38
N GLU A 58 -6.37 1.16 -2.13
CA GLU A 58 -7.58 1.56 -1.42
C GLU A 58 -7.23 2.66 -0.42
N ASN A 59 -8.22 3.40 0.11
CA ASN A 59 -7.93 4.46 1.08
C ASN A 59 -7.19 3.88 2.32
N ASN A 60 -6.02 4.42 2.61
CA ASN A 60 -5.12 3.90 3.63
C ASN A 60 -4.49 5.04 4.44
N ASN A 61 -4.11 4.70 5.66
CA ASN A 61 -3.26 5.54 6.48
C ASN A 61 -1.80 5.26 6.09
N PHE A 62 -1.15 6.24 5.51
CA PHE A 62 0.27 6.20 5.21
C PHE A 62 1.06 6.64 6.44
N VAL A 63 1.89 5.74 6.96
CA VAL A 63 2.73 6.00 8.13
C VAL A 63 4.17 6.14 7.65
N ILE A 64 4.83 7.23 8.01
CA ILE A 64 6.27 7.40 7.83
C ILE A 64 6.90 7.48 9.23
N LYS A 65 8.01 6.78 9.42
CA LYS A 65 8.82 6.83 10.63
C LYS A 65 10.24 7.22 10.27
N ASN A 66 10.79 8.18 10.99
CA ASN A 66 12.20 8.53 10.90
C ASN A 66 13.03 7.55 11.73
N MET A 67 13.97 6.88 11.07
CA MET A 67 14.93 5.94 11.66
C MET A 67 16.36 6.48 11.62
N SER A 68 16.53 7.73 11.20
CA SER A 68 17.81 8.46 11.16
C SER A 68 18.09 9.11 12.51
N GLU A 69 19.35 9.44 12.77
CA GLU A 69 19.77 10.23 13.94
C GLU A 69 19.36 11.70 13.83
N SER A 70 19.20 12.21 12.60
CA SER A 70 18.81 13.59 12.30
C SER A 70 17.32 13.73 11.98
N ASP A 71 16.81 14.96 12.11
CA ASP A 71 15.46 15.31 11.69
C ASP A 71 15.32 15.19 10.16
N VAL A 72 14.26 14.53 9.71
CA VAL A 72 13.99 14.29 8.28
C VAL A 72 12.84 15.17 7.81
N SER A 73 13.09 15.97 6.77
CA SER A 73 12.05 16.66 6.02
C SER A 73 11.49 15.72 4.95
N TRP A 74 10.18 15.76 4.72
CA TRP A 74 9.52 14.91 3.74
C TRP A 74 8.41 15.65 3.01
N ILE A 75 8.14 15.20 1.78
CA ILE A 75 7.12 15.72 0.89
C ILE A 75 6.47 14.54 0.18
N ILE A 76 5.14 14.54 0.10
CA ILE A 76 4.37 13.61 -0.72
C ILE A 76 3.62 14.38 -1.79
N THR A 77 3.78 13.95 -3.03
CA THR A 77 3.02 14.48 -4.17
C THR A 77 2.13 13.41 -4.79
N SER A 78 1.03 13.84 -5.41
CA SER A 78 0.20 12.98 -6.27
C SER A 78 0.77 12.95 -7.69
N SER A 79 0.89 11.76 -8.27
CA SER A 79 1.23 11.59 -9.68
C SER A 79 0.04 11.91 -10.60
N GLU A 80 -1.19 11.89 -10.10
CA GLU A 80 -2.38 12.33 -10.84
C GLU A 80 -2.54 13.86 -10.70
N LYS A 81 -2.49 14.60 -11.81
CA LYS A 81 -3.04 15.96 -11.89
C LYS A 81 -4.57 15.83 -12.02
N ASP A 82 -5.32 16.80 -11.50
CA ASP A 82 -6.81 16.85 -11.51
C ASP A 82 -7.47 16.81 -12.92
N ASP A 83 -6.70 16.62 -13.99
CA ASP A 83 -7.17 16.54 -15.37
C ASP A 83 -7.34 15.10 -15.91
N GLY A 84 -7.04 14.08 -15.10
CA GLY A 84 -7.19 12.67 -15.48
C GLY A 84 -6.13 12.17 -16.47
N ASN A 85 -5.09 12.96 -16.74
CA ASN A 85 -3.92 12.52 -17.50
C ASN A 85 -2.79 12.13 -16.54
N ILE A 86 -2.44 10.84 -16.57
CA ILE A 86 -1.22 10.33 -15.93
C ILE A 86 -0.06 10.67 -16.88
N GLU A 87 0.53 11.85 -16.73
CA GLU A 87 1.82 12.14 -17.35
C GLU A 87 2.95 11.77 -16.39
N THR A 88 3.92 11.01 -16.91
CA THR A 88 5.19 10.69 -16.25
C THR A 88 5.89 11.96 -15.77
N SER A 89 5.96 12.12 -14.44
CA SER A 89 6.93 12.92 -13.66
C SER A 89 7.57 14.13 -14.38
N SER A 90 7.03 15.33 -14.16
CA SER A 90 7.64 16.60 -14.58
C SER A 90 8.71 17.06 -13.58
N TYR A 91 9.88 17.48 -14.08
CA TYR A 91 11.08 17.81 -13.30
C TYR A 91 11.17 19.28 -12.82
N THR A 92 10.06 20.03 -12.75
CA THR A 92 10.11 21.42 -12.24
C THR A 92 9.58 21.52 -10.81
N LEU A 93 10.31 22.21 -9.93
CA LEU A 93 9.91 22.44 -8.53
C LEU A 93 8.51 23.08 -8.42
N SER A 94 8.13 23.91 -9.40
CA SER A 94 6.80 24.53 -9.47
C SER A 94 5.70 23.53 -9.80
N ASP A 95 5.97 22.51 -10.65
CA ASP A 95 5.04 21.41 -10.91
C ASP A 95 4.94 20.47 -9.71
N THR A 96 6.08 20.20 -9.04
CA THR A 96 6.13 19.40 -7.81
C THR A 96 5.26 20.05 -6.72
N LEU A 97 5.34 21.39 -6.56
CA LEU A 97 4.54 22.15 -5.59
C LEU A 97 3.03 22.12 -5.88
N ASN A 98 2.62 22.05 -7.15
CA ASN A 98 1.19 22.02 -7.53
C ASN A 98 0.48 20.71 -7.14
N ASN A 99 1.23 19.63 -6.92
CA ASN A 99 0.69 18.32 -6.59
C ASN A 99 1.06 17.87 -5.17
N VAL A 100 1.59 18.76 -4.31
CA VAL A 100 1.88 18.42 -2.92
C VAL A 100 0.59 18.12 -2.18
N ILE A 101 0.50 16.90 -1.68
CA ILE A 101 -0.59 16.46 -0.81
C ILE A 101 -0.29 16.88 0.61
N GLU A 102 0.92 16.57 1.08
CA GLU A 102 1.37 16.91 2.43
C GLU A 102 2.89 16.95 2.50
N SER A 103 3.40 17.69 3.47
CA SER A 103 4.83 17.81 3.75
C SER A 103 5.06 18.13 5.22
N GLY A 104 6.23 17.79 5.75
CA GLY A 104 6.59 18.15 7.10
C GLY A 104 8.01 17.75 7.48
N THR A 105 8.29 17.81 8.78
CA THR A 105 9.55 17.34 9.38
C THR A 105 9.24 16.35 10.50
N ILE A 106 9.94 15.22 10.52
CA ILE A 106 9.81 14.16 11.53
C ILE A 106 11.11 14.10 12.32
N LYS A 107 11.04 14.32 13.64
CA LYS A 107 12.22 14.17 14.50
C LYS A 107 12.69 12.72 14.55
N SER A 108 13.97 12.53 14.88
CA SER A 108 14.54 11.19 15.07
C SER A 108 13.66 10.30 15.95
N ASP A 109 13.51 9.03 15.54
CA ASP A 109 12.67 7.99 16.15
C ASP A 109 11.16 8.25 16.23
N LEU A 110 10.67 9.37 15.69
CA LEU A 110 9.22 9.66 15.64
C LEU A 110 8.59 9.21 14.33
N SER A 111 7.26 9.17 14.33
CA SER A 111 6.46 8.87 13.15
C SER A 111 5.34 9.88 12.95
N THR A 112 4.95 10.06 11.69
CA THR A 112 3.73 10.77 11.30
C THR A 112 2.78 9.82 10.55
N THR A 113 1.51 10.18 10.49
CA THR A 113 0.48 9.42 9.77
C THR A 113 -0.44 10.37 9.03
N ILE A 114 -0.68 10.07 7.76
CA ILE A 114 -1.55 10.86 6.89
C ILE A 114 -2.55 9.93 6.19
N GLU A 115 -3.70 10.46 5.78
CA GLU A 115 -4.68 9.70 5.00
C GLU A 115 -4.43 9.88 3.50
N LEU A 116 -4.14 8.78 2.81
CA LEU A 116 -4.04 8.78 1.36
C LEU A 116 -5.26 8.07 0.76
N LYS A 117 -5.82 8.69 -0.29
CA LYS A 117 -6.85 8.06 -1.10
C LYS A 117 -6.20 7.01 -2.01
N LYS A 118 -7.04 6.19 -2.65
CA LYS A 118 -6.57 5.37 -3.77
C LYS A 118 -5.90 6.27 -4.83
N GLY A 119 -4.68 5.93 -5.23
CA GLY A 119 -3.88 6.70 -6.19
C GLY A 119 -2.41 6.30 -6.20
N VAL A 120 -1.61 6.96 -7.05
CA VAL A 120 -0.15 6.83 -7.09
C VAL A 120 0.48 8.10 -6.57
N TYR A 121 1.46 7.94 -5.67
CA TYR A 121 2.12 9.03 -4.98
C TYR A 121 3.64 8.91 -5.08
N GLU A 122 4.31 10.03 -4.92
CA GLU A 122 5.75 10.10 -4.82
C GLU A 122 6.14 10.63 -3.45
N LEU A 123 7.03 9.91 -2.74
CA LEU A 123 7.61 10.34 -1.49
C LEU A 123 9.05 10.78 -1.74
N TYR A 124 9.34 12.01 -1.33
CA TYR A 124 10.69 12.55 -1.24
C TYR A 124 10.98 12.83 0.24
N ALA A 125 12.14 12.41 0.73
CA ALA A 125 12.58 12.74 2.07
C ALA A 125 14.07 13.05 2.10
N TYR A 126 14.49 13.98 2.97
CA TYR A 126 15.87 14.44 3.03
C TYR A 126 16.25 14.98 4.41
N CYS A 127 17.54 14.92 4.73
CA CYS A 127 18.18 15.48 5.90
C CYS A 127 18.81 16.84 5.54
N ASN A 128 18.38 17.92 6.20
CA ASN A 128 18.87 19.29 5.91
C ASN A 128 20.34 19.52 6.28
N ASP A 129 20.90 18.66 7.12
CA ASP A 129 22.27 18.75 7.64
C ASP A 129 23.28 17.90 6.84
N GLY A 130 22.84 17.20 5.80
CA GLY A 130 23.67 16.29 5.00
C GLY A 130 24.00 14.97 5.71
N SER A 131 23.32 14.66 6.81
CA SER A 131 23.41 13.35 7.46
C SER A 131 22.76 12.27 6.60
N SER A 132 23.19 11.02 6.77
CA SER A 132 22.53 9.87 6.15
C SER A 132 21.06 9.81 6.57
N ILE A 133 20.19 9.42 5.64
CA ILE A 133 18.76 9.26 5.86
C ILE A 133 18.39 7.78 5.97
N SER A 134 17.47 7.49 6.88
CA SER A 134 16.78 6.21 7.03
C SER A 134 15.34 6.48 7.41
N ILE A 135 14.39 6.09 6.56
CA ILE A 135 12.96 6.16 6.86
C ILE A 135 12.30 4.81 6.62
N ASP A 136 11.33 4.52 7.47
CA ASP A 136 10.42 3.38 7.30
C ASP A 136 9.05 3.92 6.93
N TYR A 137 8.42 3.38 5.90
CA TYR A 137 7.02 3.71 5.60
C TYR A 137 6.14 2.47 5.46
N LYS A 138 4.86 2.61 5.74
CA LYS A 138 3.87 1.54 5.51
C LYS A 138 2.47 2.08 5.23
N LEU A 139 1.66 1.25 4.56
CA LEU A 139 0.24 1.51 4.34
C LEU A 139 -0.58 0.65 5.32
N ASN A 140 -1.29 1.31 6.22
CA ASN A 140 -2.25 0.67 7.12
C ASN A 140 -3.67 0.88 6.57
N LYS A 141 -4.52 -0.15 6.63
CA LYS A 141 -5.96 0.03 6.35
C LYS A 141 -6.49 1.20 7.15
N SER A 142 -7.08 2.17 6.45
CA SER A 142 -7.79 3.28 7.10
C SER A 142 -8.98 2.66 7.85
N ASN A 143 -8.97 2.75 9.18
CA ASN A 143 -10.09 2.33 10.00
C ASN A 143 -11.23 3.34 9.83
N LYS A 144 -11.91 3.32 8.69
CA LYS A 144 -13.19 3.99 8.56
C LYS A 144 -14.24 3.15 9.28
N TYR A 145 -14.65 3.61 10.45
CA TYR A 145 -15.94 3.29 11.04
C TYR A 145 -17.05 3.98 10.24
#